data_AF-A0A8E1V1S8-F1
#
_entry.id   AF-A0A8E1V1S8-F1
#
_cell.length_a   1.000
_cell.length_b   1.000
_cell.length_c   1.000
_cell.angle_alpha   90.00
_cell.angle_beta   90.00
_cell.angle_gamma   90.00
#
_symmetry.space_group_name_H-M   'P 1'
#
loop_
_entity.id
_entity.type
_entity.pdbx_description
1 polymer ?
#
loop_
_entity_poly.entity_id
_entity_poly.type
_entity_poly.pdbx_seq_one_letter_code
_entity_poly.pdbx_strand_id
1 'polypeptide(L)'
;MNTLYDKLRTAQIDEQLINAFQNDSDIVYTGVIQFLSSKDFIMLTYNDYGIQDGEVYLKLSSVKSVETDSYDLANMEERIYFDEKHHLNAQPAFDLPIKMSDSLFDRVVQTLHDEQKVGLIITEQAGKLKYNEGLISNVHDDGMTFYQC
;
A
#
# COMPACT_ATOMS: atom_id res chain seq x y z
N MET A 1 -7.71 5.73 22.14
CA MET A 1 -7.83 4.56 21.25
C MET A 1 -8.37 5.06 19.93
N ASN A 2 -7.55 5.02 18.88
CA ASN A 2 -7.97 5.43 17.54
C ASN A 2 -8.63 4.21 16.90
N THR A 3 -9.95 4.21 16.79
CA THR A 3 -10.74 3.06 16.33
C THR A 3 -10.31 2.55 14.95
N LEU A 4 -9.75 3.41 14.10
CA LEU A 4 -9.19 3.06 12.80
C LEU A 4 -7.87 2.27 12.93
N TYR A 5 -6.97 2.70 13.81
CA TYR A 5 -5.69 2.03 14.00
C TYR A 5 -5.89 0.62 14.56
N ASP A 6 -6.79 0.48 15.55
CA ASP A 6 -7.09 -0.82 16.15
C ASP A 6 -7.68 -1.79 15.11
N LYS A 7 -8.57 -1.29 14.22
CA LYS A 7 -9.10 -2.07 13.09
C LYS A 7 -8.03 -2.51 12.09
N LEU A 8 -7.17 -1.59 11.67
CA LEU A 8 -6.06 -1.89 10.76
C LEU A 8 -5.09 -2.89 11.39
N ARG A 9 -4.85 -2.78 12.70
CA ARG A 9 -3.97 -3.70 13.43
C ARG A 9 -4.55 -5.10 13.50
N THR A 10 -5.86 -5.25 13.75
CA THR A 10 -6.54 -6.54 13.69
C THR A 10 -6.50 -7.11 12.27
N ALA A 11 -6.86 -6.33 11.26
CA ALA A 11 -6.82 -6.77 9.87
C ALA A 11 -5.42 -7.20 9.41
N GLN A 12 -4.36 -6.53 9.88
CA GLN A 12 -2.99 -6.95 9.62
C GLN A 12 -2.66 -8.30 10.26
N ILE A 13 -3.04 -8.51 11.53
CA ILE A 13 -2.75 -9.75 12.26
C ILE A 13 -3.48 -10.94 11.65
N ASP A 14 -4.73 -10.70 11.24
CA ASP A 14 -5.61 -11.73 10.69
C ASP A 14 -5.41 -11.90 9.16
N GLU A 15 -4.46 -11.17 8.56
CA GLU A 15 -4.19 -11.14 7.11
C GLU A 15 -5.45 -10.92 6.25
N GLN A 16 -6.37 -10.07 6.75
CA GLN A 16 -7.67 -9.82 6.14
C GLN A 16 -7.58 -8.90 4.93
N LEU A 17 -8.41 -9.19 3.93
CA LEU A 17 -8.63 -8.29 2.80
C LEU A 17 -9.48 -7.10 3.27
N ILE A 18 -9.03 -5.89 2.95
CA ILE A 18 -9.68 -4.64 3.35
C ILE A 18 -9.90 -3.71 2.16
N ASN A 19 -10.93 -2.87 2.27
CA ASN A 19 -11.12 -1.69 1.44
C ASN A 19 -10.73 -0.44 2.25
N ALA A 20 -9.71 0.28 1.80
CA ALA A 20 -9.29 1.56 2.37
C ALA A 20 -9.84 2.72 1.52
N PHE A 21 -10.73 3.52 2.10
CA PHE A 21 -11.33 4.68 1.46
C PHE A 21 -10.50 5.93 1.74
N GLN A 22 -10.07 6.63 0.70
CA GLN A 22 -9.28 7.85 0.86
C GLN A 22 -10.16 9.05 1.27
N ASN A 23 -9.59 10.01 2.00
CA ASN A 23 -10.23 11.29 2.28
C ASN A 23 -10.40 12.11 1.00
N ASP A 24 -11.56 12.76 0.88
CA ASP A 24 -11.90 13.73 -0.17
C ASP A 24 -11.67 13.23 -1.61
N SER A 25 -11.76 11.92 -1.84
CA SER A 25 -11.73 11.30 -3.17
C SER A 25 -12.59 10.03 -3.20
N ASP A 26 -13.00 9.61 -4.40
CA ASP A 26 -13.71 8.34 -4.63
C ASP A 26 -12.75 7.15 -4.84
N ILE A 27 -11.45 7.33 -4.56
CA ILE A 27 -10.45 6.28 -4.69
C ILE A 27 -10.58 5.30 -3.51
N VAL A 28 -10.67 4.02 -3.86
CA VAL A 28 -10.68 2.88 -2.95
C VAL A 28 -9.51 1.99 -3.28
N TYR A 29 -8.77 1.60 -2.26
CA TYR A 29 -7.71 0.59 -2.39
C TYR A 29 -8.20 -0.70 -1.75
N THR A 30 -8.15 -1.81 -2.49
CA THR A 30 -8.53 -3.13 -1.98
C THR A 30 -7.29 -4.00 -1.81
N GLY A 31 -7.05 -4.54 -0.62
CA GLY A 31 -5.80 -5.22 -0.34
C GLY A 31 -5.58 -5.76 1.06
N VAL A 32 -4.42 -6.37 1.28
CA VAL A 32 -3.98 -6.91 2.58
C VAL A 32 -2.83 -6.08 3.14
N ILE A 33 -2.90 -5.72 4.42
CA ILE A 33 -1.89 -4.87 5.07
C ILE A 33 -0.62 -5.66 5.31
N GLN A 34 0.49 -5.21 4.73
CA GLN A 34 1.82 -5.79 5.00
C GLN A 34 2.48 -5.15 6.20
N PHE A 35 2.47 -3.82 6.25
CA PHE A 35 3.13 -3.05 7.30
C PHE A 35 2.19 -1.99 7.86
N LEU A 36 2.16 -1.85 9.18
CA LEU A 36 1.40 -0.84 9.90
C LEU A 36 2.31 -0.17 10.93
N SER A 37 2.38 1.16 10.86
CA SER A 37 3.04 2.02 11.83
C SER A 37 2.04 2.91 12.54
N SER A 38 2.49 3.65 13.56
CA SER A 38 1.67 4.65 14.27
C SER A 38 1.09 5.78 13.40
N LYS A 39 1.59 5.97 12.17
CA LYS A 39 1.20 7.10 11.28
C LYS A 39 0.80 6.68 9.87
N ASP A 40 1.23 5.52 9.40
CA ASP A 40 1.11 5.08 8.01
C ASP A 40 1.11 3.55 7.89
N PHE A 41 0.72 3.06 6.72
CA PHE A 41 0.69 1.63 6.41
C PHE A 41 0.93 1.35 4.92
N ILE A 42 1.36 0.13 4.61
CA ILE A 42 1.52 -0.40 3.25
C ILE A 42 0.55 -1.55 3.08
N MET A 43 -0.06 -1.61 1.90
CA MET A 43 -1.01 -2.65 1.54
C MET A 43 -0.66 -3.23 0.16
N LEU A 44 -0.70 -4.56 0.04
CA LEU A 44 -0.70 -5.24 -1.26
C LEU A 44 -2.08 -5.10 -1.88
N THR A 45 -2.17 -4.50 -3.05
CA THR A 45 -3.45 -4.26 -3.72
C THR A 45 -3.78 -5.38 -4.70
N TYR A 46 -5.05 -5.75 -4.75
CA TYR A 46 -5.59 -6.70 -5.72
C TYR A 46 -6.54 -5.98 -6.67
N ASN A 47 -6.52 -6.38 -7.93
CA ASN A 47 -7.50 -5.92 -8.91
C ASN A 47 -8.81 -6.71 -8.82
N ASP A 48 -9.81 -6.32 -9.63
CA ASP A 48 -11.13 -6.97 -9.67
C ASP A 48 -11.09 -8.47 -9.98
N TYR A 49 -9.99 -8.98 -10.54
CA TYR A 49 -9.79 -10.39 -10.84
C TYR A 49 -9.16 -11.17 -9.67
N GLY A 50 -8.86 -10.52 -8.55
CA GLY A 50 -8.17 -11.13 -7.40
C GLY A 50 -6.67 -11.35 -7.68
N ILE A 51 -6.12 -10.64 -8.66
CA ILE A 51 -4.69 -10.70 -8.99
C ILE A 51 -3.99 -9.55 -8.27
N GLN A 52 -2.88 -9.85 -7.59
CA GLN A 52 -2.03 -8.83 -7.00
C GLN A 52 -1.52 -7.89 -8.10
N ASP A 53 -1.88 -6.61 -7.99
CA ASP A 53 -1.63 -5.60 -9.03
C ASP A 53 -0.72 -4.46 -8.53
N GLY A 54 -0.18 -4.59 -7.32
CA GLY A 54 0.81 -3.65 -6.81
C GLY A 54 0.75 -3.47 -5.30
N GLU A 55 1.32 -2.36 -4.86
CA GLU A 55 1.44 -1.98 -3.46
C GLU A 55 1.16 -0.49 -3.32
N VAL A 56 0.48 -0.11 -2.24
CA VAL A 56 0.18 1.29 -1.95
C VAL A 56 0.66 1.66 -0.55
N TYR A 57 1.32 2.82 -0.45
CA TYR A 57 1.65 3.47 0.82
C TYR A 57 0.58 4.53 1.14
N LEU A 58 0.00 4.46 2.34
CA LEU A 58 -1.06 5.35 2.79
C LEU A 58 -0.76 5.90 4.19
N LYS A 59 -1.01 7.21 4.39
CA LYS A 59 -1.00 7.81 5.73
C LYS A 59 -2.34 7.52 6.41
N LEU A 60 -2.33 7.25 7.71
CA LEU A 60 -3.57 7.09 8.50
C LEU A 60 -4.47 8.34 8.39
N SER A 61 -3.87 9.53 8.27
CA SER A 61 -4.59 10.80 8.11
C SER A 61 -5.22 10.99 6.72
N SER A 62 -4.81 10.22 5.70
CA SER A 62 -5.42 10.27 4.37
C SER A 62 -6.53 9.22 4.19
N VAL A 63 -6.79 8.39 5.20
CA VAL A 63 -7.82 7.35 5.15
C VAL A 63 -9.05 7.81 5.93
N LYS A 64 -10.19 7.80 5.25
CA LYS A 64 -11.50 8.16 5.81
C LYS A 64 -12.08 7.03 6.64
N SER A 65 -12.05 5.83 6.07
CA SER A 65 -12.62 4.63 6.67
C SER A 65 -11.99 3.38 6.07
N VAL A 66 -12.09 2.29 6.82
CA VAL A 66 -11.68 0.96 6.39
C VAL A 66 -12.86 0.02 6.58
N GLU A 67 -13.10 -0.79 5.57
CA GLU A 67 -14.09 -1.86 5.56
C GLU A 67 -13.36 -3.20 5.44
N THR A 68 -13.73 -4.14 6.31
CA THR A 68 -13.10 -5.46 6.44
C THR A 68 -14.09 -6.59 6.21
N ASP A 69 -15.36 -6.26 5.99
CA ASP A 69 -16.45 -7.23 5.84
C ASP A 69 -17.44 -6.65 4.83
N SER A 70 -17.30 -7.07 3.58
CA SER A 70 -18.19 -6.70 2.48
C SER A 70 -18.37 -7.88 1.53
N TYR A 71 -19.50 -7.89 0.82
CA TYR A 71 -19.78 -8.93 -0.17
C TYR A 71 -18.74 -8.96 -1.31
N ASP A 72 -18.23 -7.79 -1.68
CA ASP A 72 -17.20 -7.65 -2.72
C ASP A 72 -15.86 -8.22 -2.25
N LEU A 73 -15.49 -7.98 -0.98
CA LEU A 73 -14.27 -8.56 -0.37
C LEU A 73 -14.34 -10.08 -0.31
N ALA A 74 -15.48 -10.66 0.12
CA ALA A 74 -15.66 -12.11 0.15
C ALA A 74 -15.50 -12.76 -1.24
N ASN A 75 -16.06 -12.13 -2.28
CA ASN A 75 -15.90 -12.59 -3.66
C ASN A 75 -14.45 -12.46 -4.16
N MET A 76 -13.72 -11.43 -3.72
CA MET A 76 -12.30 -11.27 -4.06
C MET A 76 -11.42 -12.28 -3.35
N GLU A 77 -11.66 -12.60 -2.07
CA GLU A 77 -10.93 -13.64 -1.34
C GLU A 77 -11.04 -15.00 -2.04
N GLU A 78 -12.23 -15.37 -2.54
CA GLU A 78 -12.42 -16.60 -3.32
C GLU A 78 -11.59 -16.60 -4.62
N ARG A 79 -11.45 -15.44 -5.28
CA ARG A 79 -10.67 -15.28 -6.51
C ARG A 79 -9.16 -15.33 -6.24
N ILE A 80 -8.69 -14.69 -5.18
CA ILE A 80 -7.29 -14.75 -4.73
C ILE A 80 -6.92 -16.20 -4.41
N TYR A 81 -7.75 -16.89 -3.61
CA TYR A 81 -7.53 -18.29 -3.28
C TYR A 81 -7.53 -19.20 -4.53
N PHE A 82 -8.34 -18.88 -5.52
CA PHE A 82 -8.32 -19.57 -6.81
C PHE A 82 -7.01 -19.30 -7.58
N ASP A 83 -6.54 -18.06 -7.67
CA ASP A 83 -5.29 -17.70 -8.36
C ASP A 83 -4.06 -18.35 -7.71
N GLU A 84 -3.95 -18.26 -6.37
CA GLU A 84 -2.87 -18.87 -5.58
C GLU A 84 -2.80 -20.39 -5.80
N LYS A 85 -3.96 -21.06 -5.83
CA LYS A 85 -4.07 -22.51 -6.06
C LYS A 85 -3.68 -22.92 -7.49
N HIS A 86 -3.80 -22.02 -8.46
CA HIS A 86 -3.56 -22.32 -9.88
C HIS A 86 -2.29 -21.64 -10.43
N HIS A 87 -1.54 -20.89 -9.60
CA HIS A 87 -0.29 -20.22 -9.92
C HIS A 87 -0.37 -19.30 -11.15
N LEU A 88 -1.48 -18.58 -11.30
CA LEU A 88 -1.74 -17.87 -12.54
C LEU A 88 -0.95 -16.56 -12.64
N ASN A 89 -0.58 -15.90 -11.53
CA ASN A 89 0.33 -14.74 -11.54
C ASN A 89 1.18 -14.63 -10.27
N ALA A 90 2.51 -14.79 -10.39
CA ALA A 90 3.45 -14.48 -9.32
C ALA A 90 4.27 -13.25 -9.70
N GLN A 91 3.74 -12.06 -9.43
CA GLN A 91 4.60 -10.89 -9.25
C GLN A 91 5.18 -11.01 -7.83
N PRO A 92 6.50 -11.18 -7.67
CA PRO A 92 7.06 -11.37 -6.34
C PRO A 92 6.76 -10.13 -5.49
N ALA A 93 6.13 -10.35 -4.33
CA ALA A 93 5.90 -9.33 -3.32
C ALA A 93 7.22 -8.63 -2.96
N PHE A 94 7.13 -7.36 -2.57
CA PHE A 94 8.28 -6.56 -2.22
C PHE A 94 8.94 -7.14 -0.96
N ASP A 95 10.15 -7.69 -1.13
CA ASP A 95 10.94 -8.18 -0.01
C ASP A 95 11.51 -6.97 0.72
N LEU A 96 10.80 -6.51 1.76
CA LEU A 96 11.23 -5.44 2.65
C LEU A 96 11.99 -6.05 3.82
N PRO A 97 13.33 -6.19 3.77
CA PRO A 97 14.10 -6.73 4.88
C PRO A 97 13.84 -5.91 6.15
N ILE A 98 13.34 -6.60 7.17
CA ILE A 98 12.98 -6.02 8.46
C ILE A 98 14.27 -5.45 9.11
N LYS A 99 14.41 -4.13 9.07
CA LYS A 99 15.23 -3.37 10.03
C LYS A 99 14.26 -2.45 10.77
N MET A 100 14.43 -2.27 12.08
CA MET A 100 13.42 -1.60 12.92
C MET A 100 13.75 -0.13 13.20
N SER A 101 14.72 0.46 12.51
CA SER A 101 15.29 1.79 12.85
C SER A 101 14.86 2.96 11.96
N ASP A 102 14.34 2.69 10.76
CA ASP A 102 14.11 3.73 9.73
C ASP A 102 12.61 3.89 9.47
N SER A 103 12.17 5.09 9.06
CA SER A 103 10.76 5.33 8.77
C SER A 103 10.28 4.45 7.60
N LEU A 104 9.00 4.09 7.61
CA LEU A 104 8.40 3.26 6.56
C LEU A 104 8.53 3.93 5.18
N PHE A 105 8.41 5.27 5.15
CA PHE A 105 8.63 6.07 3.96
C PHE A 105 10.07 5.91 3.44
N ASP A 106 11.08 6.11 4.30
CA ASP A 106 12.48 5.98 3.89
C ASP A 106 12.77 4.58 3.31
N ARG A 107 12.15 3.53 3.88
CA ARG A 107 12.29 2.16 3.35
C ARG A 107 11.70 1.98 1.97
N VAL A 108 10.44 2.39 1.76
CA VAL A 108 9.76 2.27 0.46
C VAL A 108 10.59 2.97 -0.61
N VAL A 109 11.07 4.17 -0.28
CA VAL A 109 11.86 5.00 -1.19
C VAL A 109 13.22 4.38 -1.49
N GLN A 110 13.91 3.87 -0.47
CA GLN A 110 15.20 3.19 -0.65
C GLN A 110 15.06 1.90 -1.45
N THR A 111 14.04 1.08 -1.19
CA THR A 111 13.85 -0.16 -1.97
C THR A 111 13.43 0.11 -3.41
N LEU A 112 12.54 1.07 -3.66
CA LEU A 112 12.18 1.47 -5.03
C LEU A 112 13.41 1.98 -5.80
N HIS A 113 14.29 2.72 -5.13
CA HIS A 113 15.55 3.19 -5.68
C HIS A 113 16.54 2.04 -5.93
N ASP A 114 16.83 1.21 -4.93
CA ASP A 114 17.85 0.16 -5.01
C ASP A 114 17.46 -0.95 -5.99
N GLU A 115 16.18 -1.28 -6.09
CA GLU A 115 15.67 -2.29 -7.01
C GLU A 115 15.30 -1.73 -8.40
N GLN A 116 15.45 -0.41 -8.61
CA GLN A 116 15.09 0.26 -9.87
C GLN A 116 13.65 -0.07 -10.32
N LYS A 117 12.71 -0.03 -9.38
CA LYS A 117 11.29 -0.29 -9.62
C LYS A 117 10.53 1.02 -9.80
N VAL A 118 9.55 1.02 -10.71
CA VAL A 118 8.61 2.14 -10.86
C VAL A 118 7.68 2.16 -9.66
N GLY A 119 7.53 3.32 -9.03
CA GLY A 119 6.61 3.52 -7.92
C GLY A 119 5.73 4.74 -8.11
N LEU A 120 4.48 4.65 -7.65
CA LEU A 120 3.59 5.80 -7.47
C LEU A 120 3.68 6.26 -6.01
N ILE A 121 4.22 7.47 -5.79
CA ILE A 121 4.36 8.05 -4.46
C ILE A 121 3.50 9.31 -4.36
N ILE A 122 2.50 9.23 -3.48
CA ILE A 122 1.57 10.33 -3.20
C ILE A 122 2.07 11.08 -1.97
N THR A 123 2.44 12.34 -2.18
CA THR A 123 2.91 13.25 -1.13
C THR A 123 1.94 14.41 -0.95
N GLU A 124 2.01 15.12 0.16
CA GLU A 124 1.21 16.34 0.38
C GLU A 124 2.15 17.55 0.42
N GLN A 125 1.89 18.55 -0.42
CA GLN A 125 2.64 19.80 -0.45
C GLN A 125 1.66 20.98 -0.47
N ALA A 126 1.75 21.85 0.55
CA ALA A 126 0.88 23.02 0.71
C ALA A 126 -0.63 22.69 0.66
N GLY A 127 -1.06 21.59 1.30
CA GLY A 127 -2.47 21.18 1.36
C GLY A 127 -3.02 20.57 0.07
N LYS A 128 -2.15 20.20 -0.88
CA LYS A 128 -2.53 19.52 -2.12
C LYS A 128 -1.79 18.19 -2.25
N LEU A 129 -2.49 17.17 -2.71
CA LEU A 129 -1.90 15.89 -3.07
C LEU A 129 -1.05 16.06 -4.33
N LYS A 130 0.17 15.57 -4.26
CA LYS A 130 1.13 15.52 -5.35
C LYS A 130 1.44 14.07 -5.66
N TYR A 131 1.07 13.65 -6.86
CA TYR A 131 1.33 12.33 -7.41
C TYR A 131 2.67 12.37 -8.12
N ASN A 132 3.62 11.56 -7.68
CA ASN A 132 4.91 11.41 -8.36
C ASN A 132 5.02 9.95 -8.79
N GLU A 133 5.09 9.74 -10.10
CA GLU A 133 5.15 8.42 -10.70
C GLU A 133 6.44 8.30 -11.50
N GLY A 134 7.18 7.20 -11.31
CA GLY A 134 8.35 6.89 -12.12
C GLY A 134 9.41 6.13 -11.35
N LEU A 135 10.61 6.05 -11.96
CA LEU A 135 11.80 5.53 -11.33
C LEU A 135 12.44 6.61 -10.45
N ILE A 136 12.72 6.29 -9.18
CA ILE A 136 13.44 7.18 -8.27
C ILE A 136 14.90 7.25 -8.71
N SER A 137 15.38 8.44 -9.03
CA SER A 137 16.77 8.69 -9.45
C SER A 137 17.68 9.07 -8.28
N ASN A 138 17.12 9.70 -7.24
CA ASN A 138 17.88 10.11 -6.07
C ASN A 138 16.95 10.31 -4.86
N VAL A 139 17.49 10.05 -3.67
CA VAL A 139 16.82 10.22 -2.37
C VAL A 139 17.59 11.26 -1.55
N HIS A 140 16.89 12.22 -0.98
CA HIS A 140 17.42 13.32 -0.18
C HIS A 140 16.69 13.41 1.17
N ASP A 141 17.27 14.13 2.13
CA ASP A 141 16.70 14.31 3.47
C ASP A 141 15.31 14.99 3.45
N ASP A 142 14.99 15.74 2.40
CA ASP A 142 13.75 16.52 2.24
C ASP A 142 12.87 16.08 1.06
N GLY A 143 13.23 15.01 0.36
CA GLY A 143 12.46 14.54 -0.79
C GLY A 143 13.17 13.55 -1.70
N MET A 144 12.65 13.39 -2.91
CA MET A 144 13.12 12.40 -3.88
C MET A 144 12.92 12.95 -5.29
N THR A 145 13.84 12.62 -6.18
CA THR A 145 13.76 12.97 -7.61
C THR A 145 13.44 11.73 -8.44
N PHE A 146 12.71 11.93 -9.53
CA PHE A 146 12.37 10.88 -10.48
C PHE A 146 13.12 11.12 -11.79
N TYR A 147 13.39 10.06 -12.54
CA TYR A 147 13.84 10.21 -13.93
C TYR A 147 12.76 10.93 -14.74
N GLN A 148 13.15 11.96 -15.50
CA GLN A 148 12.29 12.57 -16.51
C GLN A 148 12.26 11.66 -17.74
N CYS A 149 11.10 11.09 -18.04
CA CYS A 149 10.81 10.50 -19.34
C CYS A 149 10.34 11.58 -20.32
#